data_AF-V3ZUB8-F1
#
_entry.id   AF-V3ZUB8-F1
#
_cell.length_a   1.000
_cell.length_b   1.000
_cell.length_c   1.000
_cell.angle_alpha   90.00
_cell.angle_beta   90.00
_cell.angle_gamma   90.00
#
_symmetry.space_group_name_H-M   'P 1'
#
loop_
_entity.id
_entity.type
_entity.pdbx_description
1 polymer ?
#
loop_
_entity_poly.entity_id
_entity_poly.type
_entity_poly.pdbx_seq_one_letter_code
_entity_poly.pdbx_strand_id
1 'polypeptide(L)'
;IFAGASPGCLRALSMKFKTTHVPPGDTLVHRGDVLTALFFVARGSIEILRDDIVVAILGKDDVFGENLCKHETVGKSSCNVRALTYCDLHKIHRDDLLEILDMYPEFAEHFVKNLEITFDLRDVS
;
A
#
# COMPACT_ATOMS: atom_id res chain seq x y z
N ILE A 1 2.31 -7.55 -11.37
CA ILE A 1 0.92 -7.48 -10.86
C ILE A 1 -0.14 -7.09 -11.92
N PHE A 2 0.11 -6.13 -12.82
CA PHE A 2 -0.94 -5.58 -13.72
C PHE A 2 -1.05 -6.20 -15.13
N ALA A 3 -0.16 -7.12 -15.53
CA ALA A 3 -0.04 -7.57 -16.91
C ALA A 3 -1.19 -8.49 -17.43
N GLY A 4 -2.06 -8.99 -16.54
CA GLY A 4 -3.19 -9.87 -16.90
C GLY A 4 -4.57 -9.22 -16.78
N ALA A 5 -4.64 -7.92 -16.48
CA ALA A 5 -5.90 -7.22 -16.24
C ALA A 5 -6.55 -6.76 -17.56
N SER A 6 -7.87 -6.90 -17.67
CA SER A 6 -8.62 -6.35 -18.80
C SER A 6 -8.42 -4.83 -18.91
N PRO A 7 -8.46 -4.25 -20.11
CA PRO A 7 -8.25 -2.81 -20.30
C PRO A 7 -9.20 -1.93 -19.46
N GLY A 8 -10.45 -2.39 -19.28
CA GLY A 8 -11.44 -1.73 -18.42
C GLY A 8 -11.04 -1.72 -16.93
N CYS A 9 -10.48 -2.82 -16.44
CA CYS A 9 -10.00 -2.94 -15.07
C CYS A 9 -8.76 -2.07 -14.82
N LEU A 10 -7.78 -2.10 -15.73
CA LEU A 10 -6.61 -1.21 -15.67
C LEU A 10 -7.02 0.26 -15.63
N ARG A 11 -8.02 0.63 -16.43
CA ARG A 11 -8.56 1.99 -16.43
C ARG A 11 -9.23 2.34 -15.11
N ALA A 12 -10.06 1.45 -14.57
CA ALA A 12 -10.71 1.67 -13.27
C ALA A 12 -9.68 1.82 -12.14
N LEU A 13 -8.68 0.93 -12.07
CA LEU A 13 -7.58 1.01 -11.12
C LEU A 13 -6.82 2.31 -11.28
N SER A 14 -6.38 2.65 -12.49
CA SER A 14 -5.63 3.87 -12.77
C SER A 14 -6.39 5.13 -12.35
N MET A 15 -7.72 5.16 -12.49
CA MET A 15 -8.55 6.29 -12.04
C MET A 15 -8.65 6.39 -10.51
N LYS A 16 -8.60 5.26 -9.79
CA LYS A 16 -8.66 5.24 -8.32
C LYS A 16 -7.28 5.38 -7.67
N PHE A 17 -6.21 4.98 -8.37
CA PHE A 17 -4.83 5.11 -7.94
C PHE A 17 -4.45 6.60 -7.82
N LYS A 18 -4.00 7.00 -6.64
CA LYS A 18 -3.52 8.35 -6.37
C LYS A 18 -2.01 8.33 -6.19
N THR A 19 -1.31 9.08 -7.04
CA THR A 19 0.12 9.30 -6.84
C THR A 19 0.34 10.34 -5.75
N THR A 20 1.17 9.99 -4.76
CA THR A 20 1.57 10.83 -3.65
C THR A 20 3.08 11.00 -3.69
N HIS A 21 3.53 12.25 -3.61
CA HIS A 21 4.96 12.57 -3.58
C HIS A 21 5.35 12.94 -2.15
N VAL A 22 6.40 12.31 -1.64
CA VAL A 22 6.87 12.51 -0.26
C VAL A 22 8.31 13.01 -0.28
N PRO A 23 8.59 14.19 0.29
CA PRO A 23 9.96 14.68 0.37
C PRO A 23 10.77 13.91 1.43
N PRO A 24 12.11 13.93 1.34
CA PRO A 24 12.98 13.30 2.34
C PRO A 24 12.77 13.89 3.74
N GLY A 25 12.71 13.02 4.75
CA GLY A 25 12.48 13.38 6.15
C GLY A 25 11.02 13.47 6.55
N ASP A 26 10.09 13.45 5.59
CA ASP A 26 8.65 13.55 5.86
C ASP A 26 8.07 12.18 6.26
N THR A 27 7.13 12.20 7.21
CA THR A 27 6.51 10.98 7.76
C THR A 27 5.15 10.78 7.13
N LEU A 28 5.00 9.69 6.36
CA LEU A 28 3.78 9.37 5.63
C LEU A 28 2.69 8.77 6.55
N VAL A 29 3.09 7.93 7.49
CA VAL A 29 2.19 7.23 8.41
C VAL A 29 2.80 7.29 9.80
N HIS A 30 1.99 7.64 10.80
CA HIS A 30 2.37 7.58 12.20
C HIS A 30 1.75 6.37 12.87
N ARG A 31 2.39 5.85 13.93
CA ARG A 31 1.84 4.78 14.77
C ARG A 31 0.47 5.20 15.33
N GLY A 32 -0.51 4.32 15.17
CA GLY A 32 -1.89 4.54 15.58
C GLY A 32 -2.80 5.09 14.49
N ASP A 33 -2.25 5.51 13.35
CA ASP A 33 -3.04 5.88 12.17
C ASP A 33 -3.84 4.69 11.64
N VAL A 34 -5.02 4.98 11.10
CA VAL A 34 -5.89 3.96 10.54
C VAL A 34 -5.41 3.57 9.14
N LEU A 35 -5.13 2.28 8.95
CA LEU A 35 -4.69 1.72 7.67
C LEU A 35 -5.89 1.52 6.75
N THR A 36 -6.28 2.59 6.05
CA THR A 36 -7.42 2.58 5.11
C THR A 36 -7.01 2.43 3.64
N ALA A 37 -5.71 2.35 3.37
CA ALA A 37 -5.15 2.35 2.03
C ALA A 37 -3.88 1.49 1.96
N LEU A 38 -3.60 1.01 0.74
CA LEU A 38 -2.39 0.30 0.39
C LEU A 38 -1.45 1.23 -0.40
N PHE A 39 -0.15 1.10 -0.15
CA PHE A 39 0.87 1.94 -0.76
C PHE A 39 1.88 1.11 -1.55
N PHE A 40 2.21 1.59 -2.75
CA PHE A 40 3.20 0.98 -3.64
C PHE A 40 4.31 1.99 -3.89
N VAL A 41 5.55 1.58 -3.69
CA VAL A 41 6.72 2.43 -3.94
C VAL A 41 7.06 2.39 -5.42
N ALA A 42 6.74 3.47 -6.13
CA ALA A 42 7.13 3.62 -7.53
C ALA A 42 8.60 4.02 -7.67
N ARG A 43 9.07 4.91 -6.79
CA ARG A 43 10.45 5.41 -6.75
C ARG A 43 10.83 5.91 -5.37
N GLY A 44 12.12 5.85 -5.05
CA GLY A 44 12.68 6.36 -3.80
C GLY A 44 12.96 5.25 -2.79
N SER A 45 13.16 5.65 -1.54
CA SER A 45 13.43 4.76 -0.42
C SER A 45 12.78 5.28 0.85
N ILE A 46 12.15 4.37 1.59
CA ILE A 46 11.33 4.64 2.75
C ILE A 46 11.82 3.73 3.87
N GLU A 47 11.88 4.26 5.08
CA GLU A 47 12.19 3.48 6.27
C GLU A 47 10.93 3.32 7.13
N ILE A 48 10.82 2.16 7.75
CA ILE A 48 9.78 1.86 8.73
C ILE A 48 10.45 1.90 10.10
N LEU A 49 9.95 2.76 10.98
CA LEU A 49 10.43 2.90 12.35
C LEU A 49 9.40 2.34 13.34
N ARG A 50 9.86 1.56 14.30
CA ARG A 50 9.08 1.10 15.45
C ARG A 50 9.80 1.57 16.71
N ASP A 51 9.16 2.42 17.51
CA ASP A 51 9.74 3.01 18.72
C ASP A 51 11.14 3.61 18.46
N ASP A 52 11.24 4.42 17.41
CA ASP A 52 12.49 5.07 16.93
C ASP A 52 13.58 4.13 16.39
N ILE A 53 13.31 2.83 16.30
CA ILE A 53 14.21 1.82 15.72
C ILE A 53 13.78 1.51 14.28
N VAL A 54 14.71 1.58 13.34
CA VAL A 54 14.47 1.17 11.95
C VAL A 54 14.30 -0.35 11.88
N VAL A 55 13.11 -0.82 11.52
CA VAL A 55 12.78 -2.25 11.42
C VAL A 55 12.87 -2.77 10.00
N ALA A 56 12.65 -1.91 9.00
CA ALA A 56 12.70 -2.27 7.59
C ALA A 56 13.00 -1.04 6.73
N ILE A 57 13.64 -1.27 5.58
CA ILE A 57 13.81 -0.29 4.51
C ILE A 57 13.10 -0.84 3.28
N LEU A 58 12.22 -0.03 2.70
CA LEU A 58 11.48 -0.31 1.48
C LEU A 58 12.00 0.56 0.35
N GLY A 59 12.12 -0.01 -0.83
CA GLY A 59 12.58 0.64 -2.04
C GLY A 59 11.61 0.50 -3.19
N LYS A 60 12.12 0.72 -4.39
CA LYS A 60 11.35 0.60 -5.63
C LYS A 60 10.70 -0.79 -5.74
N ASP A 61 9.43 -0.81 -6.16
CA ASP A 61 8.59 -2.00 -6.34
C ASP A 61 8.15 -2.69 -5.03
N ASP A 62 8.50 -2.16 -3.86
CA ASP A 62 7.97 -2.64 -2.58
C ASP A 62 6.54 -2.17 -2.31
N VAL A 63 5.79 -2.99 -1.58
CA VAL A 63 4.40 -2.74 -1.21
C VAL A 63 4.24 -2.81 0.30
N PHE A 64 3.55 -1.84 0.87
CA PHE A 64 3.29 -1.78 2.31
C PHE A 64 1.89 -1.28 2.62
N GLY A 65 1.37 -1.68 3.78
CA GLY A 65 0.02 -1.34 4.22
C GLY A 65 -0.64 -2.52 4.91
N GLU A 66 -1.96 -2.64 4.72
CA GLU A 66 -2.76 -3.71 5.28
C GLU A 66 -3.20 -4.70 4.19
N ASN A 67 -3.14 -5.99 4.49
CA ASN A 67 -3.72 -7.00 3.62
C ASN A 67 -5.26 -7.00 3.71
N LEU A 68 -5.87 -6.36 2.72
CA LEU A 68 -7.33 -6.21 2.57
C LEU A 68 -8.09 -7.53 2.52
N CYS A 69 -7.43 -8.61 2.05
CA CYS A 69 -8.05 -9.93 1.90
C CYS A 69 -8.01 -10.76 3.18
N LYS A 70 -7.09 -10.45 4.11
CA LYS A 70 -6.95 -11.20 5.36
C LYS A 70 -7.81 -10.65 6.49
N HIS A 71 -8.21 -9.38 6.41
CA HIS A 71 -8.90 -8.72 7.50
C HIS A 71 -10.06 -7.86 7.01
N GLU A 72 -11.27 -8.11 7.50
CA GLU A 72 -12.46 -7.28 7.22
C GLU A 72 -12.43 -5.93 7.96
N THR A 73 -11.74 -5.86 9.10
CA THR A 73 -11.65 -4.63 9.90
C THR A 73 -10.44 -3.80 9.53
N VAL A 74 -10.57 -2.48 9.61
CA VAL A 74 -9.44 -1.56 9.50
C VAL A 74 -8.56 -1.64 10.74
N GLY A 75 -7.29 -1.98 10.54
CA GLY A 75 -6.27 -1.98 11.58
C GLY A 75 -5.68 -0.60 11.82
N LYS A 76 -4.88 -0.50 12.87
CA LYS A 76 -4.01 0.65 13.13
C LYS A 76 -2.57 0.31 12.77
N SER A 77 -1.80 1.31 12.38
CA SER A 77 -0.36 1.17 12.17
C SER A 77 0.37 0.93 13.49
N SER A 78 1.22 -0.10 13.52
CA SER A 78 2.13 -0.35 14.66
C SER A 78 3.46 0.43 14.55
N CYS A 79 3.76 0.95 13.36
CA CYS A 79 5.04 1.59 13.02
C CYS A 79 4.82 2.94 12.34
N ASN A 80 5.86 3.78 12.37
CA ASN A 80 5.97 5.00 11.60
C ASN A 80 6.62 4.70 10.24
N VAL A 81 6.20 5.40 9.20
CA VAL A 81 6.75 5.28 7.84
C VAL A 81 7.32 6.62 7.44
N ARG A 82 8.64 6.70 7.23
CA ARG A 82 9.34 7.94 6.91
C ARG A 82 10.10 7.81 5.58
N ALA A 83 10.02 8.84 4.75
CA ALA A 83 10.77 8.85 3.50
C ALA A 83 12.25 9.23 3.75
N LEU A 84 13.18 8.41 3.24
CA LEU A 84 14.61 8.73 3.27
C LEU A 84 15.02 9.65 2.12
N THR A 85 14.37 9.48 0.96
CA THR A 85 14.62 10.25 -0.26
C THR A 85 13.30 10.78 -0.81
N TYR A 86 13.35 11.53 -1.92
CA TYR A 86 12.13 11.92 -2.63
C TYR A 86 11.43 10.66 -3.16
N CYS A 87 10.28 10.33 -2.58
CA CYS A 87 9.54 9.11 -2.88
C CYS A 87 8.29 9.40 -3.70
N ASP A 88 8.09 8.59 -4.73
CA ASP A 88 6.88 8.56 -5.53
C ASP A 88 6.12 7.30 -5.11
N LEU A 89 4.94 7.50 -4.52
CA LEU A 89 4.10 6.44 -3.99
C LEU A 89 2.79 6.40 -4.74
N HIS A 90 2.29 5.21 -5.02
CA HIS A 90 0.92 5.03 -5.43
C HIS A 90 0.09 4.57 -4.25
N LYS A 91 -0.97 5.31 -3.96
CA LYS A 91 -1.94 5.02 -2.90
C LYS A 91 -3.25 4.56 -3.54
N ILE A 92 -3.81 3.48 -3.04
CA ILE A 92 -5.19 3.07 -3.35
C ILE A 92 -5.94 2.80 -2.06
N HIS A 93 -7.16 3.33 -1.94
CA HIS A 93 -8.00 3.08 -0.78
C HIS A 93 -8.58 1.67 -0.83
N ARG A 94 -8.81 1.12 0.36
CA ARG A 94 -9.49 -0.17 0.56
C ARG A 94 -10.81 -0.23 -0.18
N ASP A 95 -11.65 0.78 0.03
CA ASP A 95 -13.00 0.86 -0.52
C ASP A 95 -12.97 0.83 -2.05
N ASP A 96 -12.16 1.71 -2.64
CA ASP A 96 -11.95 1.79 -4.09
C ASP A 96 -11.44 0.47 -4.68
N LEU A 97 -10.52 -0.21 -3.99
CA LEU A 97 -10.03 -1.50 -4.46
C LEU A 97 -11.13 -2.56 -4.37
N LEU A 98 -11.84 -2.66 -3.25
CA LEU A 98 -12.92 -3.63 -3.05
C LEU A 98 -14.03 -3.46 -4.10
N GLU A 99 -14.42 -2.22 -4.43
CA GLU A 99 -15.37 -1.95 -5.52
C GLU A 99 -14.89 -2.52 -6.86
N ILE A 100 -13.60 -2.38 -7.17
CA ILE A 100 -13.03 -2.90 -8.42
C ILE A 100 -12.96 -4.43 -8.39
N LEU A 101 -12.60 -5.02 -7.25
CA LEU A 101 -12.51 -6.46 -7.09
C LEU A 101 -13.90 -7.12 -7.20
N ASP A 102 -14.95 -6.47 -6.69
CA ASP A 102 -16.34 -6.91 -6.82
C ASP A 102 -16.82 -6.87 -8.28
N MET A 103 -16.51 -5.79 -9.00
CA MET A 103 -16.86 -5.67 -10.43
C MET A 103 -16.07 -6.63 -11.33
N TYR A 104 -14.84 -6.99 -10.97
CA TYR A 104 -13.92 -7.81 -11.78
C TYR A 104 -13.32 -8.96 -10.95
N PRO A 105 -14.09 -10.01 -10.62
CA PRO A 105 -13.61 -11.12 -9.79
C PRO A 105 -12.43 -11.89 -10.41
N GLU A 106 -12.38 -12.02 -11.75
CA GLU A 106 -11.25 -12.65 -12.46
C GLU A 106 -9.93 -11.91 -12.22
N PHE A 107 -9.99 -10.57 -12.16
CA PHE A 107 -8.83 -9.76 -11.82
C PHE A 107 -8.54 -9.84 -10.33
N ALA A 108 -9.56 -9.95 -9.47
CA ALA A 108 -9.37 -10.02 -8.03
C ALA A 108 -8.50 -11.21 -7.62
N GLU A 109 -8.80 -12.40 -8.11
CA GLU A 109 -8.00 -13.59 -7.84
C GLU A 109 -6.55 -13.42 -8.32
N HIS A 110 -6.38 -12.85 -9.52
CA HIS A 110 -5.04 -12.57 -10.05
C HIS A 110 -4.29 -11.53 -9.21
N PHE A 111 -4.95 -10.44 -8.81
CA PHE A 111 -4.37 -9.39 -8.00
C PHE A 111 -3.93 -9.94 -6.66
N VAL A 112 -4.79 -10.65 -5.94
CA VAL A 112 -4.49 -11.23 -4.63
C VAL A 112 -3.36 -12.25 -4.71
N LYS A 113 -3.33 -13.07 -5.76
CA LYS A 113 -2.27 -14.07 -5.97
C LYS A 113 -0.91 -13.44 -6.30
N ASN A 114 -0.90 -12.30 -6.97
CA ASN A 114 0.32 -11.58 -7.34
C ASN A 114 0.68 -10.45 -6.36
N LEU A 115 -0.17 -10.14 -5.38
CA LEU A 115 0.06 -9.08 -4.41
C LEU A 115 0.99 -9.60 -3.31
N GLU A 116 2.25 -9.23 -3.41
CA GLU A 116 3.24 -9.48 -2.38
C GLU A 116 3.41 -8.22 -1.53
N ILE A 117 2.89 -8.26 -0.30
CA ILE A 117 3.07 -7.19 0.67
C ILE A 117 4.43 -7.41 1.34
N THR A 118 5.39 -6.52 1.08
CA THR A 118 6.73 -6.57 1.68
C THR A 118 6.66 -6.35 3.19
N PHE A 119 5.83 -5.41 3.65
CA PHE A 119 5.68 -5.11 5.06
C PHE A 119 4.22 -4.83 5.45
N ASP A 120 3.69 -5.64 6.36
CA ASP A 120 2.37 -5.44 6.93
C ASP A 120 2.45 -4.47 8.11
N LEU A 121 1.77 -3.34 8.00
CA LEU A 121 1.78 -2.28 9.02
C LEU A 121 0.80 -2.55 10.16
N ARG A 122 -0.13 -3.50 10.01
CA ARG A 122 -1.21 -3.74 10.96
C ARG A 122 -0.66 -4.17 12.31
N ASP A 123 -1.11 -3.50 13.35
CA ASP A 123 -0.89 -3.94 14.72
C ASP A 123 -1.75 -5.19 15.00
N VAL A 124 -1.10 -6.29 15.36
CA VAL A 124 -1.74 -7.57 15.74
C VAL A 124 -1.79 -7.75 17.27
N SER A 125 -1.50 -6.68 18.02
CA SER A 125 -1.40 -6.67 19.47
C SER A 125 -2.75 -6.67 20.17
#